data_AF-A0A1I0MJI5-F1
#
_entry.id   AF-A0A1I0MJI5-F1
#
_cell.length_a   1.000
_cell.length_b   1.000
_cell.length_c   1.000
_cell.angle_alpha   90.00
_cell.angle_beta   90.00
_cell.angle_gamma   90.00
#
_symmetry.space_group_name_H-M   'P 1'
#
loop_
_entity.id
_entity.type
_entity.pdbx_description
1 polymer ?
#
loop_
_entity_poly.entity_id
_entity_poly.type
_entity_poly.pdbx_seq_one_letter_code
_entity_poly.pdbx_strand_id
1 'polypeptide(L)'
;MNKLFIAFLLFIPVLSFCQTSSIKGNVFWKYNDFLGNRPDGGCDIYLYQVDGKFSQKTVCDVNGDFVYEGLEKGKYVLMTISKTVKKNCYDNLMMSLLYKDYLEKVELYDYKGLEESIKEFKEKNVAYEQELLISNNSDGSKMSKKDIRKLSSKIDGDKKNLDKMAIDLFGKLITNSFATKLKITNGYLENYPVISEYSGIDIEIVKVEEGKTINIVVDYGNTYM
;
A
#
# COMPACT_ATOMS: atom_id res chain seq x y z
N MET A 1 73.17 20.21 -24.47
CA MET A 1 72.42 19.95 -23.23
C MET A 1 71.08 20.63 -23.36
N ASN A 2 69.98 19.88 -23.39
CA ASN A 2 68.66 20.31 -22.91
C ASN A 2 67.75 19.06 -22.93
N LYS A 3 67.58 18.47 -21.75
CA LYS A 3 66.66 17.35 -21.51
C LYS A 3 65.25 17.93 -21.50
N LEU A 4 64.47 17.65 -22.54
CA LEU A 4 63.05 17.96 -22.58
C LEU A 4 62.32 16.92 -21.71
N PHE A 5 62.12 17.24 -20.43
CA PHE A 5 61.29 16.47 -19.52
C PHE A 5 59.81 16.72 -19.90
N ILE A 6 59.22 15.81 -20.67
CA ILE A 6 57.78 15.80 -20.92
C ILE A 6 57.11 15.24 -19.66
N ALA A 7 56.55 16.12 -18.85
CA ALA A 7 55.65 15.75 -17.77
C ALA A 7 54.32 15.28 -18.39
N PHE A 8 54.16 13.97 -18.55
CA PHE A 8 52.88 13.37 -18.92
C PHE A 8 51.98 13.36 -17.68
N LEU A 9 51.18 14.41 -17.53
CA LEU A 9 50.10 14.48 -16.55
C LEU A 9 49.07 13.40 -16.93
N LEU A 10 49.12 12.27 -16.22
CA LEU A 10 48.07 11.26 -16.20
C LEU A 10 46.81 11.90 -15.60
N PHE A 11 46.03 12.55 -16.46
CA PHE A 11 44.64 12.86 -16.15
C PHE A 11 43.88 11.53 -16.24
N ILE A 12 43.92 10.75 -15.16
CA ILE A 12 42.98 9.64 -14.99
C ILE A 12 41.68 10.31 -14.56
N PRO A 13 40.65 10.41 -15.42
CA PRO A 13 39.32 10.69 -14.90
C PRO A 13 39.03 9.51 -13.96
N VAL A 14 38.96 9.79 -12.67
CA VAL A 14 38.33 8.89 -11.72
C VAL A 14 36.88 8.82 -12.19
N LEU A 15 36.59 7.83 -13.04
CA LEU A 15 35.23 7.36 -13.27
C LEU A 15 34.77 6.92 -11.89
N SER A 16 34.17 7.83 -11.14
CA SER A 16 33.32 7.47 -10.03
C SER A 16 32.29 6.52 -10.62
N PHE A 17 32.52 5.22 -10.47
CA PHE A 17 31.50 4.22 -10.68
C PHE A 17 30.42 4.60 -9.66
N CYS A 18 29.43 5.35 -10.13
CA CYS A 18 28.25 5.64 -9.33
C CYS A 18 27.65 4.27 -9.02
N GLN A 19 27.78 3.85 -7.77
CA GLN A 19 27.35 2.54 -7.35
C GLN A 19 25.82 2.57 -7.39
N THR A 20 25.23 1.92 -8.38
CA THR A 20 23.80 2.01 -8.63
C THR A 20 23.05 1.21 -7.57
N SER A 21 22.08 1.84 -6.93
CA SER A 21 21.19 1.17 -5.99
C SER A 21 20.03 0.51 -6.73
N SER A 22 19.45 -0.52 -6.13
CA SER A 22 18.28 -1.20 -6.71
C SER A 22 17.25 -1.60 -5.65
N ILE A 23 16.00 -1.74 -6.09
CA ILE A 23 14.93 -2.39 -5.34
C ILE A 23 14.53 -3.60 -6.16
N LYS A 24 14.52 -4.77 -5.52
CA LYS A 24 13.99 -6.02 -6.07
C LYS A 24 12.87 -6.49 -5.19
N GLY A 25 11.88 -7.16 -5.74
CA GLY A 25 10.88 -7.77 -4.89
C GLY A 25 10.06 -8.83 -5.58
N ASN A 26 9.30 -9.54 -4.75
CA ASN A 26 8.35 -10.57 -5.16
C ASN A 26 6.98 -10.27 -4.54
N VAL A 27 5.93 -10.43 -5.34
CA VAL A 27 4.54 -10.21 -4.94
C VAL A 27 3.77 -11.51 -5.08
N PHE A 28 3.09 -11.92 -4.01
CA PHE A 28 2.29 -13.14 -4.01
C PHE A 28 1.04 -13.01 -3.13
N TRP A 29 0.14 -13.97 -3.32
CA TRP A 29 -1.06 -14.17 -2.53
C TRP A 29 -1.23 -15.66 -2.23
N LYS A 30 -2.16 -16.02 -1.35
CA LYS A 30 -2.48 -17.41 -1.01
C LYS A 30 -3.96 -17.65 -1.24
N TYR A 31 -4.33 -18.82 -1.77
CA TYR A 31 -5.75 -19.17 -1.85
C TYR A 31 -6.30 -19.51 -0.46
N ASN A 32 -5.53 -20.27 0.30
CA ASN A 32 -5.75 -20.58 1.71
C ASN A 32 -4.42 -21.04 2.34
N ASP A 33 -4.44 -21.35 3.63
CA ASP A 33 -3.25 -21.79 4.37
C ASP A 33 -2.69 -23.17 3.91
N PHE A 34 -3.40 -23.90 3.05
CA PHE A 34 -3.04 -25.24 2.58
C PHE A 34 -2.46 -25.24 1.16
N LEU A 35 -2.92 -24.33 0.29
CA LEU A 35 -2.48 -24.16 -1.08
C LEU A 35 -1.52 -22.97 -1.10
N GLY A 36 -0.22 -23.28 -1.01
CA GLY A 36 0.86 -22.30 -0.84
C GLY A 36 0.92 -21.19 -1.89
N ASN A 37 1.92 -20.32 -1.73
CA ASN A 37 2.02 -19.02 -2.42
C ASN A 37 1.78 -19.10 -3.94
N ARG A 38 0.99 -18.16 -4.43
CA ARG A 38 0.70 -17.92 -5.84
C ARG A 38 1.31 -16.59 -6.24
N PRO A 39 2.15 -16.54 -7.29
CA PRO A 39 2.72 -15.28 -7.75
C PRO A 39 1.59 -14.35 -8.25
N ASP A 40 1.68 -13.07 -7.92
CA ASP A 40 0.75 -12.06 -8.47
C ASP A 40 1.28 -11.54 -9.81
N GLY A 41 1.35 -12.44 -10.78
CA GLY A 41 1.91 -12.13 -12.08
C GLY A 41 1.18 -10.99 -12.78
N GLY A 42 1.93 -10.02 -13.28
CA GLY A 42 1.37 -8.85 -13.95
C GLY A 42 0.85 -7.76 -13.02
N CYS A 43 1.07 -7.80 -11.69
CA CYS A 43 0.75 -6.65 -10.83
C CYS A 43 1.45 -5.36 -11.29
N ASP A 44 0.83 -4.21 -11.02
CA ASP A 44 1.45 -2.92 -11.32
C ASP A 44 2.22 -2.43 -10.09
N ILE A 45 3.50 -2.11 -10.26
CA ILE A 45 4.36 -1.55 -9.20
C ILE A 45 4.65 -0.10 -9.54
N TYR A 46 4.36 0.81 -8.64
CA TYR A 46 4.69 2.23 -8.76
C TYR A 46 5.72 2.61 -7.72
N LEU A 47 6.71 3.41 -8.11
CA LEU A 47 7.75 3.92 -7.23
C LEU A 47 7.78 5.44 -7.34
N TYR A 48 7.65 6.13 -6.20
CA TYR A 48 7.66 7.60 -6.13
C TYR A 48 8.73 8.05 -5.15
N GLN A 49 9.59 8.99 -5.54
CA GLN A 49 10.54 9.60 -4.61
C GLN A 49 9.82 10.65 -3.75
N VAL A 50 9.96 10.54 -2.43
CA VAL A 50 9.19 11.33 -1.46
C VAL A 50 9.49 12.82 -1.53
N ASP A 51 10.77 13.19 -1.68
CA ASP A 51 11.21 14.59 -1.69
C ASP A 51 11.69 15.02 -3.10
N GLY A 52 11.26 14.29 -4.14
CA GLY A 52 11.71 14.48 -5.51
C GLY A 52 10.57 14.42 -6.53
N LYS A 53 10.90 14.56 -7.80
CA LYS A 53 9.94 14.43 -8.93
C LYS A 53 9.99 13.07 -9.61
N PHE A 54 10.88 12.19 -9.15
CA PHE A 54 11.03 10.87 -9.73
C PHE A 54 9.80 10.02 -9.47
N SER A 55 9.22 9.48 -10.54
CA SER A 55 8.26 8.39 -10.44
C SER A 55 8.47 7.41 -11.60
N GLN A 56 8.31 6.12 -11.32
CA GLN A 56 8.34 5.07 -12.33
C GLN A 56 7.24 4.06 -12.07
N LYS A 57 6.91 3.33 -13.14
CA LYS A 57 6.04 2.16 -13.10
C LYS A 57 6.80 0.98 -13.70
N THR A 58 6.72 -0.17 -13.04
CA THR A 58 7.04 -1.46 -13.62
C THR A 58 5.86 -2.42 -13.45
N VAL A 59 5.96 -3.59 -14.05
CA VAL A 59 4.95 -4.64 -13.98
C VAL A 59 5.65 -5.92 -13.53
N CYS A 60 5.05 -6.63 -12.58
CA CYS A 60 5.54 -7.90 -12.09
C CYS A 60 5.59 -8.92 -13.24
N ASP A 61 6.64 -9.72 -13.30
CA ASP A 61 6.72 -10.82 -14.26
C ASP A 61 5.77 -11.97 -13.88
N VAL A 62 5.81 -13.09 -14.60
CA VAL A 62 4.93 -14.25 -14.35
C VAL A 62 5.16 -14.91 -12.99
N ASN A 63 6.32 -14.70 -12.37
CA ASN A 63 6.67 -15.20 -11.04
C ASN A 63 6.37 -14.17 -9.94
N GLY A 64 5.78 -13.02 -10.29
CA GLY A 64 5.50 -11.94 -9.35
C GLY A 64 6.75 -11.10 -9.03
N ASP A 65 7.84 -11.29 -9.74
CA ASP A 65 9.10 -10.58 -9.50
C ASP A 65 9.11 -9.21 -10.18
N PHE A 66 9.74 -8.22 -9.54
CA PHE A 66 9.98 -6.89 -10.10
C PHE A 66 11.36 -6.35 -9.72
N VAL A 67 11.85 -5.40 -10.51
CA VAL A 67 13.13 -4.71 -10.25
C VAL A 67 13.06 -3.24 -10.67
N TYR A 68 13.70 -2.39 -9.86
CA TYR A 68 14.11 -1.03 -10.17
C TYR A 68 15.62 -0.92 -9.98
N GLU A 69 16.34 -0.40 -10.96
CA GLU A 69 17.80 -0.23 -10.93
C GLU A 69 18.18 1.24 -11.10
N GLY A 70 19.40 1.60 -10.72
CA GLY A 70 19.91 2.96 -10.92
C GLY A 70 19.23 3.99 -10.03
N LEU A 71 18.75 3.58 -8.85
CA LEU A 71 18.05 4.47 -7.94
C LEU A 71 19.02 5.38 -7.20
N GLU A 72 18.69 6.67 -7.11
CA GLU A 72 19.39 7.60 -6.24
C GLU A 72 19.06 7.32 -4.77
N LYS A 73 20.01 7.66 -3.88
CA LYS A 73 19.76 7.61 -2.43
C LYS A 73 18.58 8.51 -2.06
N GLY A 74 17.69 8.01 -1.20
CA GLY A 74 16.51 8.76 -0.81
C GLY A 74 15.42 7.89 -0.21
N LYS A 75 14.29 8.51 0.12
CA LYS A 75 13.07 7.82 0.53
C LYS A 75 12.11 7.72 -0.64
N TYR A 76 11.45 6.57 -0.75
CA TYR A 76 10.51 6.27 -1.79
C TYR A 76 9.22 5.68 -1.21
N VAL A 77 8.10 5.97 -1.85
CA VAL A 77 6.85 5.24 -1.70
C VAL A 77 6.83 4.17 -2.78
N LEU A 78 6.91 2.91 -2.37
CA LEU A 78 6.61 1.78 -3.23
C LEU A 78 5.13 1.44 -3.07
N MET A 79 4.40 1.37 -4.17
CA MET A 79 2.99 1.02 -4.18
C MET A 79 2.74 -0.14 -5.13
N THR A 80 2.17 -1.21 -4.60
CA THR A 80 1.81 -2.41 -5.34
C THR A 80 0.30 -2.42 -5.54
N ILE A 81 -0.14 -2.55 -6.79
CA ILE A 81 -1.55 -2.69 -7.14
C ILE A 81 -1.74 -4.05 -7.78
N SER A 82 -2.36 -4.96 -7.03
CA SER A 82 -2.71 -6.29 -7.51
C SER A 82 -3.77 -6.22 -8.61
N LYS A 83 -3.65 -7.09 -9.61
CA LYS A 83 -4.71 -7.31 -10.61
C LYS A 83 -5.66 -8.44 -10.20
N THR A 84 -5.22 -9.29 -9.28
CA THR A 84 -5.91 -10.52 -8.88
C THR A 84 -6.61 -10.33 -7.53
N VAL A 85 -5.88 -9.80 -6.56
CA VAL A 85 -6.35 -9.65 -5.19
C VAL A 85 -7.31 -8.48 -5.09
N LYS A 86 -8.39 -8.69 -4.33
CA LYS A 86 -9.32 -7.66 -3.91
C LYS A 86 -9.16 -7.40 -2.42
N LYS A 87 -9.15 -6.12 -2.04
CA LYS A 87 -9.18 -5.68 -0.64
C LYS A 87 -10.36 -4.74 -0.43
N ASN A 88 -10.89 -4.76 0.78
CA ASN A 88 -11.90 -3.80 1.18
C ASN A 88 -11.28 -2.39 1.30
N CYS A 89 -12.15 -1.40 1.25
CA CYS A 89 -11.80 0.02 1.26
C CYS A 89 -11.27 0.47 2.62
N TYR A 90 -11.70 -0.21 3.68
CA TYR A 90 -11.25 0.02 5.04
C TYR A 90 -9.75 -0.23 5.16
N ASP A 91 -9.23 -1.35 4.66
CA ASP A 91 -7.79 -1.67 4.69
C ASP A 91 -6.98 -0.65 3.89
N ASN A 92 -7.46 -0.27 2.70
CA ASN A 92 -6.82 0.75 1.88
C ASN A 92 -6.81 2.13 2.56
N LEU A 93 -7.90 2.52 3.23
CA LEU A 93 -7.98 3.75 4.00
C LEU A 93 -7.02 3.71 5.20
N MET A 94 -6.97 2.61 5.94
CA MET A 94 -6.08 2.49 7.09
C MET A 94 -4.62 2.62 6.67
N MET A 95 -4.23 2.00 5.55
CA MET A 95 -2.89 2.15 4.97
C MET A 95 -2.61 3.59 4.52
N SER A 96 -3.59 4.26 3.89
CA SER A 96 -3.40 5.66 3.47
C SER A 96 -3.26 6.58 4.68
N LEU A 97 -4.01 6.36 5.75
CA LEU A 97 -3.90 7.14 6.99
C LEU A 97 -2.58 6.89 7.73
N LEU A 98 -2.05 5.66 7.67
CA LEU A 98 -0.76 5.30 8.28
C LEU A 98 0.42 6.02 7.60
N TYR A 99 0.39 6.13 6.27
CA TYR A 99 1.46 6.73 5.49
C TYR A 99 1.15 8.14 4.98
N LYS A 100 0.19 8.83 5.62
CA LYS A 100 -0.30 10.16 5.23
C LYS A 100 0.82 11.12 4.78
N ASP A 101 1.81 11.34 5.64
CA ASP A 101 2.87 12.34 5.42
C ASP A 101 3.73 12.06 4.16
N TYR A 102 3.81 10.79 3.75
CA TYR A 102 4.52 10.39 2.53
C TYR A 102 3.62 10.47 1.31
N LEU A 103 2.35 10.08 1.46
CA LEU A 103 1.36 10.00 0.41
C LEU A 103 0.87 11.37 -0.07
N GLU A 104 0.80 12.36 0.82
CA GLU A 104 0.57 13.77 0.46
C GLU A 104 1.71 14.31 -0.41
N LYS A 105 2.97 14.02 -0.03
CA LYS A 105 4.14 14.53 -0.76
C LYS A 105 4.25 14.01 -2.18
N VAL A 106 3.78 12.78 -2.43
CA VAL A 106 3.79 12.16 -3.77
C VAL A 106 2.48 12.38 -4.53
N GLU A 107 1.59 13.24 -4.01
CA GLU A 107 0.35 13.70 -4.66
C GLU A 107 -0.62 12.57 -5.07
N LEU A 108 -0.58 11.44 -4.35
CA LEU A 108 -1.50 10.33 -4.56
C LEU A 108 -2.80 10.49 -3.77
N TYR A 109 -2.73 11.21 -2.66
CA TYR A 109 -3.84 11.43 -1.74
C TYR A 109 -3.92 12.91 -1.33
N ASP A 110 -5.13 13.44 -1.20
CA ASP A 110 -5.41 14.79 -0.71
C ASP A 110 -6.29 14.72 0.54
N TYR A 111 -5.72 15.07 1.70
CA TYR A 111 -6.42 15.03 2.99
C TYR A 111 -7.02 16.38 3.38
N LYS A 112 -6.85 17.41 2.55
CA LYS A 112 -7.25 18.78 2.87
C LYS A 112 -8.76 18.88 3.06
N GLY A 113 -9.18 19.40 4.20
CA GLY A 113 -10.60 19.59 4.52
C GLY A 113 -11.33 18.31 4.92
N LEU A 114 -10.59 17.21 5.14
CA LEU A 114 -11.14 15.93 5.60
C LEU A 114 -10.77 15.63 7.06
N GLU A 115 -10.17 16.58 7.77
CA GLU A 115 -9.61 16.37 9.11
C GLU A 115 -10.66 15.91 10.12
N GLU A 116 -11.85 16.52 10.09
CA GLU A 116 -12.96 16.16 10.98
C GLU A 116 -13.51 14.76 10.67
N SER A 117 -13.72 14.45 9.39
CA SER A 117 -14.22 13.12 8.97
C SER A 117 -13.21 12.01 9.29
N ILE A 118 -11.91 12.27 9.12
CA ILE A 118 -10.84 11.34 9.51
C ILE A 118 -10.84 11.13 11.02
N LYS A 119 -11.00 12.21 11.79
CA LYS A 119 -11.07 12.13 13.26
C LYS A 119 -12.26 11.29 13.70
N GLU A 120 -13.45 11.56 13.16
CA GLU A 120 -14.67 10.80 13.47
C GLU A 120 -14.51 9.32 13.14
N PHE A 121 -13.96 9.00 11.97
CA PHE A 121 -13.68 7.62 11.57
C PHE A 121 -12.74 6.92 12.55
N LYS A 122 -11.63 7.56 12.94
CA LYS A 122 -10.68 6.99 13.91
C LYS A 122 -11.33 6.74 15.26
N GLU A 123 -12.12 7.66 15.78
CA GLU A 123 -12.82 7.52 17.06
C GLU A 123 -13.80 6.36 17.04
N LYS A 124 -14.61 6.24 15.99
CA LYS A 124 -15.54 5.11 15.81
C LYS A 124 -14.81 3.79 15.64
N ASN A 125 -13.69 3.80 14.92
CA ASN A 125 -12.90 2.60 14.71
C ASN A 125 -12.32 2.08 16.03
N VAL A 126 -11.76 2.97 16.85
CA VAL A 126 -11.28 2.61 18.20
C VAL A 126 -12.41 2.04 19.06
N ALA A 127 -13.61 2.63 19.02
CA ALA A 127 -14.76 2.11 19.75
C ALA A 127 -15.15 0.70 19.27
N TYR A 128 -15.21 0.48 17.95
CA TYR A 128 -15.50 -0.82 17.37
C TYR A 128 -14.47 -1.89 17.76
N GLU A 129 -13.18 -1.58 17.68
CA GLU A 129 -12.11 -2.53 18.08
C GLU A 129 -12.20 -2.87 19.58
N GLN A 130 -12.53 -1.90 20.44
CA GLN A 130 -12.77 -2.16 21.86
C GLN A 130 -13.96 -3.11 22.08
N GLU A 131 -15.05 -2.92 21.33
CA GLU A 131 -16.22 -3.81 21.41
C GLU A 131 -15.92 -5.22 20.91
N LEU A 132 -15.13 -5.34 19.84
CA LEU A 132 -14.68 -6.61 19.30
C LEU A 132 -13.84 -7.38 20.34
N LEU A 133 -12.91 -6.68 21.01
CA LEU A 133 -12.09 -7.24 22.09
C LEU A 133 -12.93 -7.70 23.28
N ILE A 134 -13.92 -6.92 23.69
CA ILE A 134 -14.85 -7.30 24.76
C ILE A 134 -15.63 -8.55 24.37
N SER A 135 -16.14 -8.61 23.13
CA SER A 135 -16.85 -9.77 22.62
C SER A 135 -15.98 -11.03 22.63
N ASN A 136 -14.74 -10.93 22.13
CA ASN A 136 -13.82 -12.07 22.05
C ASN A 136 -13.35 -12.58 23.42
N ASN A 137 -13.27 -11.70 24.42
CA ASN A 137 -12.88 -12.05 25.79
C ASN A 137 -14.07 -12.38 26.70
N SER A 138 -15.31 -12.19 26.24
CA SER A 138 -16.48 -12.51 27.02
C SER A 138 -16.65 -14.03 27.16
N ASP A 139 -16.76 -14.51 28.41
CA ASP A 139 -17.08 -15.89 28.70
C ASP A 139 -18.52 -16.18 28.25
N GLY A 140 -18.67 -16.65 27.00
CA GLY A 140 -19.95 -16.92 26.37
C GLY A 140 -20.83 -17.92 27.14
N SER A 141 -20.28 -18.64 28.12
CA SER A 141 -21.05 -19.52 29.01
C SER A 141 -21.90 -18.76 30.04
N LYS A 142 -21.57 -17.49 30.33
CA LYS A 142 -22.27 -16.64 31.32
C LYS A 142 -23.30 -15.69 30.71
N MET A 143 -23.30 -15.53 29.39
CA MET A 143 -24.24 -14.65 28.69
C MET A 143 -25.46 -15.43 28.21
N SER A 144 -26.64 -14.80 28.27
CA SER A 144 -27.82 -15.39 27.65
C SER A 144 -27.66 -15.42 26.13
N LYS A 145 -28.28 -16.39 25.45
CA LYS A 145 -28.32 -16.45 23.97
C LYS A 145 -28.86 -15.15 23.35
N LYS A 146 -29.76 -14.45 24.05
CA LYS A 146 -30.33 -13.18 23.61
C LYS A 146 -29.27 -12.07 23.63
N ASP A 147 -28.44 -12.03 24.67
CA ASP A 147 -27.40 -11.02 24.82
C ASP A 147 -26.27 -11.23 23.80
N ILE A 148 -25.89 -12.49 23.56
CA ILE A 148 -24.92 -12.84 22.50
C ILE A 148 -25.42 -12.36 21.13
N ARG A 149 -26.68 -12.66 20.78
CA ARG A 149 -27.26 -12.21 19.50
C ARG A 149 -27.32 -10.69 19.40
N LYS A 150 -27.67 -10.00 20.48
CA LYS A 150 -27.72 -8.54 20.51
C LYS A 150 -26.33 -7.93 20.32
N LEU A 151 -25.31 -8.48 20.98
CA LEU A 151 -23.92 -8.04 20.84
C LEU A 151 -23.41 -8.27 19.42
N SER A 152 -23.59 -9.47 18.87
CA SER A 152 -23.21 -9.80 17.50
C SER A 152 -23.90 -8.88 16.48
N SER A 153 -25.22 -8.67 16.59
CA SER A 153 -25.94 -7.77 15.69
C SER A 153 -25.46 -6.32 15.79
N LYS A 154 -25.00 -5.88 16.97
CA LYS A 154 -24.44 -4.54 17.15
C LYS A 154 -23.08 -4.42 16.46
N ILE A 155 -22.18 -5.36 16.71
CA ILE A 155 -20.85 -5.43 16.08
C ILE A 155 -20.97 -5.45 14.55
N ASP A 156 -21.89 -6.26 14.01
CA ASP A 156 -22.16 -6.30 12.56
C ASP A 156 -22.67 -4.96 12.03
N GLY A 157 -23.50 -4.26 12.80
CA GLY A 157 -24.01 -2.93 12.46
C GLY A 157 -22.91 -1.88 12.45
N ASP A 158 -22.07 -1.88 13.47
CA ASP A 158 -20.96 -0.94 13.62
C ASP A 158 -19.88 -1.16 12.55
N LYS A 159 -19.55 -2.43 12.25
CA LYS A 159 -18.67 -2.79 11.13
C LYS A 159 -19.21 -2.24 9.81
N LYS A 160 -20.48 -2.48 9.49
CA LYS A 160 -21.12 -1.97 8.26
C LYS A 160 -21.10 -0.44 8.19
N ASN A 161 -21.19 0.24 9.32
CA ASN A 161 -21.10 1.69 9.37
C ASN A 161 -19.67 2.17 9.08
N LEU A 162 -18.68 1.54 9.70
CA LEU A 162 -17.26 1.82 9.44
C LEU A 162 -16.87 1.58 8.00
N ASP A 163 -17.33 0.48 7.39
CA ASP A 163 -17.07 0.18 5.98
C ASP A 163 -17.61 1.28 5.07
N LYS A 164 -18.83 1.80 5.34
CA LYS A 164 -19.42 2.91 4.58
C LYS A 164 -18.63 4.20 4.73
N MET A 165 -18.23 4.54 5.96
CA MET A 165 -17.38 5.70 6.21
C MET A 165 -16.03 5.56 5.50
N ALA A 166 -15.46 4.35 5.51
CA ALA A 166 -14.19 4.10 4.86
C ALA A 166 -14.27 4.28 3.34
N ILE A 167 -15.34 3.79 2.71
CA ILE A 167 -15.59 3.98 1.28
C ILE A 167 -15.70 5.47 0.93
N ASP A 168 -16.51 6.22 1.68
CA ASP A 168 -16.71 7.65 1.44
C ASP A 168 -15.41 8.45 1.63
N LEU A 169 -14.69 8.20 2.72
CA LEU A 169 -13.40 8.84 2.99
C LEU A 169 -12.34 8.48 1.96
N PHE A 170 -12.17 7.20 1.67
CA PHE A 170 -11.17 6.75 0.70
C PHE A 170 -11.43 7.33 -0.69
N GLY A 171 -12.70 7.35 -1.12
CA GLY A 171 -13.11 7.96 -2.39
C GLY A 171 -12.83 9.46 -2.48
N LYS A 172 -12.91 10.18 -1.36
CA LYS A 172 -12.56 11.62 -1.28
C LYS A 172 -11.07 11.87 -1.22
N LEU A 173 -10.30 10.96 -0.62
CA LEU A 173 -8.86 11.10 -0.45
C LEU A 173 -8.09 10.86 -1.75
N ILE A 174 -8.51 9.91 -2.58
CA ILE A 174 -7.77 9.59 -3.81
C ILE A 174 -7.81 10.75 -4.80
N THR A 175 -6.65 11.17 -5.30
CA THR A 175 -6.59 12.21 -6.33
C THR A 175 -7.07 11.65 -7.68
N ASN A 176 -7.54 12.53 -8.58
CA ASN A 176 -7.93 12.11 -9.93
C ASN A 176 -6.79 11.41 -10.68
N SER A 177 -5.55 11.88 -10.50
CA SER A 177 -4.35 11.28 -11.11
C SER A 177 -4.11 9.86 -10.59
N PHE A 178 -4.45 9.58 -9.33
CA PHE A 178 -4.33 8.25 -8.74
C PHE A 178 -5.51 7.33 -9.11
N ALA A 179 -6.74 7.85 -9.11
CA ALA A 179 -7.94 7.11 -9.47
C ALA A 179 -7.83 6.44 -10.86
N THR A 180 -7.23 7.12 -11.83
CA THR A 180 -7.00 6.57 -13.18
C THR A 180 -6.03 5.38 -13.20
N LYS A 181 -5.06 5.34 -12.26
CA LYS A 181 -4.08 4.24 -12.14
C LYS A 181 -4.68 3.00 -11.49
N LEU A 182 -5.62 3.19 -10.57
CA LEU A 182 -6.30 2.11 -9.86
C LEU A 182 -7.24 1.27 -10.75
N LYS A 183 -7.45 1.66 -12.03
CA LYS A 183 -8.42 1.05 -12.94
C LYS A 183 -9.77 0.85 -12.25
N ILE A 184 -10.24 1.89 -11.56
CA ILE A 184 -11.52 1.86 -10.86
C ILE A 184 -12.62 1.69 -11.91
N THR A 185 -13.15 0.48 -12.06
CA THR A 185 -14.39 0.25 -12.77
C THR A 185 -15.53 0.67 -11.86
N ASN A 186 -16.18 1.80 -12.19
CA ASN A 186 -17.47 2.16 -11.62
C ASN A 186 -18.50 1.09 -12.02
N GLY A 187 -18.78 0.15 -11.12
CA GLY A 187 -19.88 -0.80 -11.26
C GLY A 187 -21.10 -0.31 -10.48
N TYR A 188 -22.21 -0.06 -11.18
CA TYR A 188 -23.53 0.07 -10.54
C TYR A 188 -24.14 -1.33 -10.42
N LEU A 189 -24.36 -1.80 -9.21
CA LEU A 189 -25.39 -2.81 -8.94
C LEU A 189 -26.63 -2.05 -8.45
N GLU A 190 -27.74 -2.25 -9.16
CA GLU A 190 -29.05 -1.68 -8.85
C GLU A 190 -29.35 -1.87 -7.34
N ASN A 191 -29.35 -0.76 -6.60
CA ASN A 191 -29.72 -0.59 -5.17
C ASN A 191 -28.64 -0.60 -4.08
N TYR A 192 -27.33 -0.62 -4.39
CA TYR A 192 -26.28 -0.35 -3.38
C TYR A 192 -25.10 0.45 -3.94
N PRO A 193 -24.85 1.71 -3.51
CA PRO A 193 -23.60 2.40 -3.80
C PRO A 193 -22.52 1.89 -2.83
N VAL A 194 -21.92 0.74 -3.14
CA VAL A 194 -20.77 0.22 -2.37
C VAL A 194 -19.78 -0.37 -3.36
N ILE A 195 -18.75 0.40 -3.69
CA ILE A 195 -17.49 -0.19 -4.15
C ILE A 195 -16.99 -0.98 -2.94
N SER A 196 -17.29 -2.28 -2.87
CA SER A 196 -16.96 -3.10 -1.68
C SER A 196 -15.55 -3.69 -1.79
N GLU A 197 -14.98 -3.71 -2.99
CA GLU A 197 -13.71 -4.34 -3.30
C GLU A 197 -12.92 -3.52 -4.32
N TYR A 198 -11.78 -3.00 -3.88
CA TYR A 198 -10.77 -2.39 -4.75
C TYR A 198 -9.70 -3.43 -5.09
N SER A 199 -8.92 -3.17 -6.14
CA SER A 199 -7.63 -3.84 -6.32
C SER A 199 -6.84 -3.79 -5.01
N GLY A 200 -6.23 -4.91 -4.64
CA GLY A 200 -5.40 -4.98 -3.45
C GLY A 200 -4.26 -3.97 -3.57
N ILE A 201 -4.27 -2.95 -2.71
CA ILE A 201 -3.17 -1.99 -2.63
C ILE A 201 -2.27 -2.43 -1.48
N ASP A 202 -0.97 -2.37 -1.72
CA ASP A 202 0.03 -2.40 -0.67
C ASP A 202 0.95 -1.19 -0.82
N ILE A 203 1.39 -0.62 0.30
CA ILE A 203 2.21 0.59 0.35
C ILE A 203 3.36 0.36 1.32
N GLU A 204 4.57 0.57 0.84
CA GLU A 204 5.78 0.47 1.65
C GLU A 204 6.64 1.73 1.48
N ILE A 205 7.22 2.22 2.58
CA ILE A 205 8.17 3.33 2.57
C ILE A 205 9.58 2.75 2.57
N VAL A 206 10.29 2.94 1.47
CA VAL A 206 11.60 2.34 1.23
C VAL A 206 12.69 3.41 1.29
N LYS A 207 13.72 3.17 2.10
CA LYS A 207 14.91 4.04 2.16
C LYS A 207 16.03 3.43 1.33
N VAL A 208 16.29 4.00 0.16
CA VAL A 208 17.40 3.64 -0.73
C VAL A 208 18.69 4.29 -0.27
N GLU A 209 19.74 3.49 -0.12
CA GLU A 209 21.10 3.92 0.20
C GLU A 209 22.02 3.60 -0.98
N GLU A 210 23.08 4.40 -1.17
CA GLU A 210 24.00 4.31 -2.30
C GLU A 210 24.65 2.93 -2.43
N GLY A 211 24.64 2.36 -3.64
CA GLY A 211 25.20 1.04 -3.95
C GLY A 211 24.48 -0.15 -3.30
N LYS A 212 23.33 0.04 -2.63
CA LYS A 212 22.60 -1.05 -1.97
C LYS A 212 21.45 -1.59 -2.81
N THR A 213 21.24 -2.90 -2.68
CA THR A 213 20.03 -3.58 -3.16
C THR A 213 19.10 -3.83 -1.98
N ILE A 214 17.84 -3.46 -2.13
CA ILE A 214 16.78 -3.71 -1.15
C ILE A 214 15.88 -4.80 -1.71
N ASN A 215 15.56 -5.80 -0.88
CA ASN A 215 14.65 -6.88 -1.25
C ASN A 215 13.32 -6.68 -0.52
N ILE A 216 12.22 -6.70 -1.27
CA ILE A 216 10.87 -6.47 -0.78
C ILE A 216 10.02 -7.70 -1.04
N VAL A 217 9.16 -8.02 -0.09
CA VAL A 217 8.20 -9.11 -0.21
C VAL A 217 6.82 -8.56 0.11
N VAL A 218 5.92 -8.63 -0.85
CA VAL A 218 4.52 -8.24 -0.67
C VAL A 218 3.67 -9.51 -0.60
N ASP A 219 3.20 -9.84 0.61
CA ASP A 219 2.29 -10.95 0.86
C ASP A 219 0.87 -10.40 1.06
N TYR A 220 0.00 -10.62 0.09
CA TYR A 220 -1.41 -10.24 0.19
C TYR A 220 -2.22 -11.15 1.11
N GLY A 221 -1.62 -12.21 1.65
CA GLY A 221 -2.26 -13.16 2.56
C GLY A 221 -3.26 -14.07 1.85
N ASN A 222 -4.19 -14.62 2.63
CA ASN A 222 -5.26 -15.47 2.11
C ASN A 222 -6.31 -14.62 1.40
N THR A 223 -6.51 -14.88 0.12
CA THR A 223 -7.47 -14.18 -0.72
C THR A 223 -8.50 -15.20 -1.21
N TYR A 224 -9.72 -15.07 -0.71
CA TYR A 224 -10.85 -15.85 -1.19
C TYR A 224 -11.31 -15.23 -2.51
N MET A 225 -10.85 -15.81 -3.63
CA MET A 225 -11.36 -15.48 -4.97
C MET A 225 -12.73 -16.10 -5.21
#